data_AF-A0A6I1FBH7-F1
#
_entry.id   AF-A0A6I1FBH7-F1
#
_cell.length_a   1.000
_cell.length_b   1.000
_cell.length_c   1.000
_cell.angle_alpha   90.00
_cell.angle_beta   90.00
_cell.angle_gamma   90.00
#
_symmetry.space_group_name_H-M   'P 1'
#
loop_
_entity.id
_entity.type
_entity.pdbx_description
1 polymer ?
#
loop_
_entity_poly.entity_id
_entity_poly.type
_entity_poly.pdbx_seq_one_letter_code
_entity_poly.pdbx_strand_id
1 'polypeptide(L)'
;MLLKKLETYIKKQDTDKVLLLEEEFNHLTETFANVEVVNSVDRFSDLYLELVNKETDETVESDLPYSFLDSQMNYFEKNIENYLYIESSAFEIISAESFMIEVDSVFSTYELILGLQLPKKKEKDIRNYINANLQEESASFQLLFNDKDGLWELNLPLDKINGFDKNMTLAESIKLAYLFLFNLGIALER
;
A
#
# COMPACT_ATOMS: atom_id res chain seq x y z
N MET A 1 1.20 -15.62 -8.01
CA MET A 1 0.32 -14.96 -8.98
C MET A 1 -0.74 -14.20 -8.20
N LEU A 2 -0.71 -12.87 -8.28
CA LEU A 2 -1.64 -11.90 -7.69
C LEU A 2 -3.10 -12.26 -7.97
N LEU A 3 -3.49 -12.60 -9.20
CA LEU A 3 -4.90 -12.95 -9.47
C LEU A 3 -5.35 -14.17 -8.69
N LYS A 4 -4.50 -15.20 -8.61
CA LYS A 4 -4.74 -16.37 -7.78
C LYS A 4 -4.79 -16.00 -6.29
N LYS A 5 -3.99 -15.04 -5.83
CA LYS A 5 -4.04 -14.53 -4.45
C LYS A 5 -5.36 -13.81 -4.18
N LEU A 6 -5.84 -12.97 -5.09
CA LEU A 6 -7.13 -12.30 -5.02
C LEU A 6 -8.29 -13.32 -4.92
N GLU A 7 -8.32 -14.32 -5.80
CA GLU A 7 -9.34 -15.38 -5.75
C GLU A 7 -9.24 -16.21 -4.46
N THR A 8 -8.01 -16.51 -4.00
CA THR A 8 -7.80 -17.22 -2.74
C THR A 8 -8.23 -16.39 -1.55
N TYR A 9 -7.98 -15.07 -1.57
CA TYR A 9 -8.43 -14.13 -0.56
C TYR A 9 -9.96 -14.16 -0.45
N ILE A 10 -10.67 -14.00 -1.57
CA ILE A 10 -12.15 -14.05 -1.60
C ILE A 10 -12.67 -15.39 -1.04
N LYS A 11 -12.07 -16.52 -1.45
CA LYS A 11 -12.46 -17.87 -1.02
C LYS A 11 -12.18 -18.15 0.47
N LYS A 12 -11.25 -17.43 1.09
CA LYS A 12 -10.90 -17.55 2.52
C LYS A 12 -11.80 -16.73 3.43
N GLN A 13 -12.49 -15.72 2.91
CA GLN A 13 -13.36 -14.87 3.72
C GLN A 13 -14.56 -15.68 4.21
N ASP A 14 -14.69 -15.83 5.53
CA ASP A 14 -15.85 -16.44 6.19
C ASP A 14 -16.95 -15.40 6.42
N THR A 15 -17.23 -14.59 5.39
CA THR A 15 -18.17 -13.47 5.44
C THR A 15 -19.22 -13.61 4.34
N ASP A 16 -20.42 -13.12 4.63
CA ASP A 16 -21.50 -13.03 3.63
C ASP A 16 -21.18 -12.00 2.52
N LYS A 17 -20.18 -11.14 2.74
CA LYS A 17 -19.85 -10.02 1.86
C LYS A 17 -18.35 -9.71 1.88
N VAL A 18 -17.72 -9.81 0.72
CA VAL A 18 -16.33 -9.44 0.44
C VAL A 18 -16.33 -8.16 -0.38
N LEU A 19 -15.70 -7.12 0.17
CA LEU A 19 -15.55 -5.84 -0.51
C LEU A 19 -14.35 -5.89 -1.45
N LEU A 20 -14.52 -5.45 -2.69
CA LEU A 20 -13.45 -5.27 -3.66
C LEU A 20 -13.50 -3.87 -4.26
N LEU A 21 -12.34 -3.32 -4.62
CA LEU A 21 -12.26 -2.15 -5.47
C LEU A 21 -12.68 -2.50 -6.90
N GLU A 22 -13.15 -1.52 -7.65
CA GLU A 22 -13.52 -1.68 -9.06
C GLU A 22 -12.35 -2.24 -9.89
N GLU A 23 -11.13 -1.76 -9.63
CA GLU A 23 -9.91 -2.23 -10.27
C GLU A 23 -9.65 -3.72 -10.00
N GLU A 24 -9.87 -4.21 -8.77
CA GLU A 24 -9.71 -5.63 -8.45
C GLU A 24 -10.78 -6.47 -9.13
N PHE A 25 -12.03 -6.01 -9.07
CA PHE A 25 -13.19 -6.71 -9.64
C PHE A 25 -13.03 -6.92 -11.15
N ASN A 26 -12.54 -5.90 -11.86
CA ASN A 26 -12.31 -5.94 -13.31
C ASN A 26 -11.28 -7.00 -13.75
N HIS A 27 -10.50 -7.52 -12.81
CA HIS A 27 -9.49 -8.56 -13.06
C HIS A 27 -9.93 -9.98 -12.65
N LEU A 28 -11.13 -10.15 -12.08
CA LEU A 28 -11.65 -11.47 -11.75
C LEU A 28 -11.97 -12.30 -12.99
N THR A 29 -11.61 -13.58 -12.94
CA THR A 29 -11.90 -14.53 -14.02
C THR A 29 -13.13 -15.41 -13.74
N GLU A 30 -13.54 -15.47 -12.46
CA GLU A 30 -14.69 -16.21 -11.96
C GLU A 30 -15.69 -15.24 -11.33
N THR A 31 -16.97 -15.60 -11.33
CA THR A 31 -18.01 -14.84 -10.64
C THR A 31 -18.16 -15.32 -9.19
N PHE A 32 -18.16 -14.38 -8.25
CA PHE A 32 -18.35 -14.62 -6.83
C PHE A 32 -19.63 -13.96 -6.36
N ALA A 33 -20.56 -14.73 -5.79
CA ALA A 33 -21.88 -14.23 -5.41
C ALA A 33 -21.86 -13.29 -4.18
N ASN A 34 -20.80 -13.37 -3.37
CA ASN A 34 -20.61 -12.59 -2.15
C ASN A 34 -19.70 -11.36 -2.36
N VAL A 35 -19.34 -11.00 -3.60
CA VAL A 35 -18.50 -9.83 -3.87
C VAL A 35 -19.37 -8.58 -4.08
N GLU A 36 -19.01 -7.51 -3.38
CA GLU A 36 -19.55 -6.17 -3.61
C GLU A 36 -18.43 -5.21 -4.00
N VAL A 37 -18.67 -4.43 -5.05
CA VAL A 37 -17.72 -3.42 -5.53
C VAL A 37 -17.93 -2.13 -4.75
N VAL A 38 -16.86 -1.64 -4.12
CA VAL A 38 -16.79 -0.37 -3.40
C VAL A 38 -15.69 0.50 -3.98
N ASN A 39 -15.76 1.81 -3.74
CA ASN A 39 -14.74 2.75 -4.18
C ASN A 39 -14.10 3.54 -3.02
N SER A 40 -14.37 3.11 -1.79
CA SER A 40 -13.94 3.73 -0.53
C SER A 40 -12.92 2.87 0.22
N VAL A 41 -12.40 3.42 1.33
CA VAL A 41 -11.53 2.71 2.28
C VAL A 41 -12.24 1.58 3.03
N ASP A 42 -13.57 1.47 2.92
CA ASP A 42 -14.35 0.34 3.46
C ASP A 42 -13.84 -1.01 2.94
N ARG A 43 -13.19 -1.00 1.75
CA ARG A 43 -12.42 -2.14 1.22
C ARG A 43 -11.48 -2.77 2.25
N PHE A 44 -10.92 -1.97 3.14
CA PHE A 44 -9.95 -2.34 4.17
C PHE A 44 -10.63 -2.26 5.54
N SER A 45 -11.72 -3.01 5.74
CA SER A 45 -12.50 -3.01 6.99
C SER A 45 -11.79 -3.64 8.18
N ASP A 46 -10.58 -4.17 7.97
CA ASP A 46 -9.73 -4.83 8.96
C ASP A 46 -8.41 -4.08 9.19
N LEU A 47 -8.32 -2.81 8.79
CA LEU A 47 -7.15 -1.97 9.05
C LEU A 47 -6.79 -1.96 10.53
N TYR A 48 -5.54 -2.31 10.81
CA TYR A 48 -4.84 -1.92 12.03
C TYR A 48 -4.02 -0.67 11.75
N LEU A 49 -4.07 0.31 12.65
CA LEU A 49 -3.44 1.62 12.50
C LEU A 49 -2.66 1.97 13.76
N GLU A 50 -1.40 2.36 13.59
CA GLU A 50 -0.51 2.72 14.70
C GLU A 50 0.41 3.90 14.30
N LEU A 51 0.52 4.92 15.15
CA LEU A 51 1.55 5.95 15.02
C LEU A 51 2.81 5.50 15.74
N VAL A 52 3.95 5.62 15.06
CA VAL A 52 5.24 5.18 15.56
C VAL A 52 6.26 6.30 15.41
N ASN A 53 7.13 6.46 16.40
CA ASN A 53 8.23 7.41 16.34
C ASN A 53 9.37 6.86 15.46
N LYS A 54 9.81 7.64 14.48
CA LYS A 54 10.83 7.25 13.49
C LYS A 54 12.22 7.02 14.07
N GLU A 55 12.58 7.73 15.15
CA GLU A 55 13.92 7.65 15.73
C GLU A 55 14.04 6.51 16.73
N THR A 56 12.97 6.25 17.49
CA THR A 56 12.99 5.25 18.58
C THR A 56 12.36 3.93 18.21
N ASP A 57 11.61 3.86 17.11
CA ASP A 57 10.73 2.74 16.73
C ASP A 57 9.71 2.38 17.82
N GLU A 58 9.42 3.32 18.74
CA GLU A 58 8.45 3.14 19.80
C GLU A 58 7.06 3.58 19.34
N THR A 59 6.06 2.75 19.63
CA THR A 59 4.65 3.08 19.46
C THR A 59 4.29 4.36 20.21
N VAL A 60 3.80 5.36 19.49
CA VAL A 60 3.24 6.60 20.04
C VAL A 60 1.78 6.39 20.41
N GLU A 61 1.02 5.78 19.51
CA GLU A 61 -0.39 5.47 19.70
C GLU A 61 -0.79 4.24 18.86
N SER A 62 -1.24 3.17 19.53
CA SER A 62 -1.78 1.98 18.88
C SER A 62 -3.30 2.04 18.75
N ASP A 63 -3.85 1.18 17.89
CA ASP A 63 -5.30 1.00 17.74
C ASP A 63 -6.05 2.31 17.40
N LEU A 64 -5.44 3.13 16.53
CA LEU A 64 -6.03 4.40 16.10
C LEU A 64 -7.44 4.17 15.52
N PRO A 65 -8.40 5.06 15.84
CA PRO A 65 -9.76 4.91 15.35
C PRO A 65 -9.82 5.08 13.82
N TYR A 66 -10.77 4.43 13.17
CA TYR A 66 -11.01 4.59 11.72
C TYR A 66 -11.23 6.05 11.31
N SER A 67 -11.76 6.90 12.19
CA SER A 67 -11.88 8.35 11.94
C SER A 67 -10.54 9.06 11.76
N PHE A 68 -9.42 8.45 12.18
CA PHE A 68 -8.10 8.97 11.89
C PHE A 68 -7.83 9.00 10.38
N LEU A 69 -8.46 8.10 9.61
CA LEU A 69 -8.34 8.04 8.16
C LEU A 69 -8.91 9.30 7.46
N ASP A 70 -9.76 10.07 8.12
CA ASP A 70 -10.28 11.36 7.64
C ASP A 70 -9.24 12.49 7.75
N SER A 71 -8.13 12.26 8.46
CA SER A 71 -7.02 13.21 8.53
C SER A 71 -6.38 13.37 7.15
N GLN A 72 -5.84 14.56 6.88
CA GLN A 72 -5.15 14.83 5.62
C GLN A 72 -3.70 14.34 5.65
N MET A 73 -3.14 14.01 4.48
CA MET A 73 -1.72 13.65 4.33
C MET A 73 -0.77 14.69 4.95
N ASN A 74 -1.09 15.98 4.88
CA ASN A 74 -0.31 17.06 5.52
C ASN A 74 -0.22 16.97 7.06
N TYR A 75 -0.93 16.04 7.71
CA TYR A 75 -0.72 15.68 9.12
C TYR A 75 0.75 15.36 9.40
N PHE A 76 1.41 14.60 8.54
CA PHE A 76 2.82 14.19 8.74
C PHE A 76 3.82 15.32 8.50
N GLU A 77 3.45 16.42 7.82
CA GLU A 77 4.31 17.61 7.77
C GLU A 77 4.41 18.26 9.17
N LYS A 78 3.35 18.16 9.97
CA LYS A 78 3.26 18.76 11.32
C LYS A 78 3.75 17.82 12.43
N ASN A 79 3.85 16.54 12.13
CA ASN A 79 4.25 15.45 13.04
C ASN A 79 5.35 14.62 12.36
N ILE A 80 6.39 15.31 11.91
CA ILE A 80 7.43 14.77 11.01
C ILE A 80 8.28 13.68 11.65
N GLU A 81 8.26 13.61 12.98
CA GLU A 81 8.88 12.58 13.80
C GLU A 81 8.13 11.24 13.80
N ASN A 82 6.92 11.19 13.23
CA ASN A 82 6.08 10.00 13.24
C ASN A 82 5.81 9.46 11.83
N TYR A 83 5.70 8.13 11.73
CA TYR A 83 5.07 7.46 10.59
C TYR A 83 3.80 6.75 11.04
N LEU A 84 2.90 6.51 10.09
CA LEU A 84 1.72 5.67 10.29
C LEU A 84 2.00 4.28 9.77
N TYR A 85 1.98 3.32 10.68
CA TYR A 85 2.01 1.89 10.42
C TYR A 85 0.60 1.36 10.15
N ILE A 86 0.47 0.54 9.11
CA ILE A 86 -0.82 0.05 8.62
C ILE A 86 -0.71 -1.43 8.26
N GLU A 87 -1.63 -2.25 8.78
CA GLU A 87 -1.81 -3.64 8.34
C GLU A 87 -3.24 -3.86 7.85
N SER A 88 -3.39 -4.73 6.85
CA SER A 88 -4.68 -5.27 6.42
C SER A 88 -4.46 -6.62 5.75
N SER A 89 -5.39 -7.56 5.92
CA SER A 89 -5.35 -8.84 5.21
C SER A 89 -5.39 -8.66 3.67
N ALA A 90 -5.91 -7.54 3.18
CA ALA A 90 -5.91 -7.23 1.75
C ALA A 90 -4.48 -7.07 1.19
N PHE A 91 -3.50 -6.70 2.01
CA PHE A 91 -2.12 -6.50 1.55
C PHE A 91 -1.43 -7.81 1.14
N GLU A 92 -1.92 -8.96 1.62
CA GLU A 92 -1.45 -10.28 1.15
C GLU A 92 -1.60 -10.45 -0.38
N ILE A 93 -2.65 -9.84 -0.96
CA ILE A 93 -2.97 -9.90 -2.40
C ILE A 93 -1.82 -9.29 -3.21
N ILE A 94 -1.33 -8.13 -2.77
CA ILE A 94 -0.24 -7.38 -3.41
C ILE A 94 1.15 -7.81 -2.92
N SER A 95 1.22 -8.82 -2.04
CA SER A 95 2.46 -9.34 -1.47
C SER A 95 3.19 -8.33 -0.58
N ALA A 96 2.46 -7.41 0.04
CA ALA A 96 2.98 -6.48 1.02
C ALA A 96 2.65 -6.98 2.44
N GLU A 97 3.56 -6.77 3.39
CA GLU A 97 3.35 -7.14 4.80
C GLU A 97 2.57 -6.05 5.53
N SER A 98 3.02 -4.81 5.39
CA SER A 98 2.43 -3.62 5.98
C SER A 98 2.81 -2.40 5.15
N PHE A 99 2.13 -1.28 5.39
CA PHE A 99 2.53 0.03 4.87
C PHE A 99 3.01 0.90 6.02
N MET A 100 4.07 1.67 5.77
CA MET A 100 4.54 2.76 6.59
C MET A 100 4.43 4.03 5.76
N ILE A 101 3.57 4.96 6.16
CA ILE A 101 3.37 6.24 5.47
C ILE A 101 3.98 7.36 6.31
N GLU A 102 4.83 8.17 5.67
CA GLU A 102 5.51 9.27 6.35
C GLU A 102 5.84 10.45 5.44
N VAL A 103 6.35 11.53 6.04
CA VAL A 103 7.06 12.60 5.34
C VAL A 103 8.54 12.53 5.72
N ASP A 104 9.43 12.32 4.75
CA ASP A 104 10.86 12.32 4.98
C ASP A 104 11.34 13.66 5.54
N SER A 105 12.15 13.61 6.60
CA SER A 105 12.57 14.81 7.34
C SER A 105 13.62 15.66 6.61
N VAL A 106 14.31 15.09 5.61
CA VAL A 106 15.41 15.75 4.89
C VAL A 106 14.92 16.44 3.63
N PHE A 107 14.06 15.76 2.87
CA PHE A 107 13.58 16.17 1.56
C PHE A 107 12.11 16.61 1.57
N SER A 108 11.39 16.40 2.67
CA SER A 108 9.95 16.71 2.79
C SER A 108 9.10 15.97 1.74
N THR A 109 9.55 14.77 1.35
CA THR A 109 8.87 13.90 0.40
C THR A 109 7.87 13.02 1.16
N TYR A 110 6.67 12.83 0.62
CA TYR A 110 5.75 11.83 1.17
C TYR A 110 6.20 10.44 0.73
N GLU A 111 6.51 9.57 1.66
CA GLU A 111 7.00 8.22 1.37
C GLU A 111 6.00 7.14 1.79
N LEU A 112 5.98 6.08 0.99
CA LEU A 112 5.41 4.79 1.33
C LEU A 112 6.58 3.81 1.46
N ILE A 113 6.80 3.30 2.67
CA ILE A 113 7.82 2.31 2.99
C ILE A 113 7.13 0.96 3.23
N LEU A 114 7.65 -0.11 2.62
CA LEU A 114 7.07 -1.46 2.74
C LEU A 114 8.06 -2.58 2.36
N GLY A 115 7.76 -3.78 2.87
CA GLY A 115 8.35 -5.03 2.39
C GLY A 115 7.47 -5.70 1.33
N LEU A 116 8.05 -6.10 0.19
CA LEU A 116 7.39 -6.87 -0.87
C LEU A 116 7.94 -8.29 -0.96
N GLN A 117 7.11 -9.29 -0.67
CA GLN A 117 7.43 -10.72 -0.84
C GLN A 117 7.34 -11.14 -2.32
N LEU A 118 8.33 -10.72 -3.10
CA LEU A 118 8.49 -11.06 -4.52
C LEU A 118 9.87 -11.68 -4.79
N PRO A 119 9.99 -12.66 -5.71
CA PRO A 119 11.27 -13.29 -5.99
C PRO A 119 12.34 -12.30 -6.47
N LYS A 120 13.59 -12.45 -6.02
CA LYS A 120 14.74 -11.59 -6.41
C LYS A 120 14.92 -11.41 -7.92
N LYS A 121 14.54 -12.41 -8.73
CA LYS A 121 14.59 -12.33 -10.20
C LYS A 121 13.67 -11.26 -10.81
N LYS A 122 12.71 -10.72 -10.04
CA LYS A 122 11.76 -9.69 -10.48
C LYS A 122 12.29 -8.26 -10.34
N GLU A 123 13.53 -8.06 -9.87
CA GLU A 123 14.11 -6.72 -9.66
C GLU A 123 13.89 -5.78 -10.86
N LYS A 124 14.32 -6.23 -12.05
CA LYS A 124 14.27 -5.41 -13.26
C LYS A 124 12.83 -5.03 -13.61
N ASP A 125 11.90 -5.97 -13.48
CA ASP A 125 10.49 -5.74 -13.79
C ASP A 125 9.86 -4.75 -12.80
N ILE A 126 10.16 -4.88 -11.51
CA ILE A 126 9.71 -3.95 -10.46
C ILE A 126 10.22 -2.54 -10.74
N ARG A 127 11.54 -2.40 -10.98
CA ARG A 127 12.14 -1.09 -11.26
C ARG A 127 11.56 -0.45 -12.52
N ASN A 128 11.38 -1.23 -13.59
CA ASN A 128 10.80 -0.73 -14.83
C ASN A 128 9.37 -0.24 -14.63
N TYR A 129 8.55 -0.98 -13.88
CA TYR A 129 7.19 -0.57 -13.59
C TYR A 129 7.17 0.74 -12.79
N ILE A 130 7.94 0.83 -11.70
CA ILE A 130 7.94 2.03 -10.86
C ILE A 130 8.40 3.25 -11.66
N ASN A 131 9.53 3.16 -12.38
CA ASN A 131 10.03 4.24 -13.23
C ASN A 131 9.03 4.71 -14.29
N ALA A 132 8.22 3.79 -14.84
CA ALA A 132 7.23 4.13 -15.86
C ALA A 132 5.95 4.78 -15.29
N ASN A 133 5.71 4.67 -13.99
CA ASN A 133 4.46 5.10 -13.34
C ASN A 133 4.63 6.19 -12.27
N LEU A 134 5.87 6.58 -11.95
CA LEU A 134 6.14 7.79 -11.19
C LEU A 134 6.08 9.03 -12.10
N GLN A 135 5.54 10.11 -11.57
CA GLN A 135 5.66 11.44 -12.13
C GLN A 135 7.11 11.90 -11.97
N GLU A 136 7.67 12.51 -13.02
CA GLU A 136 9.07 12.95 -13.14
C GLU A 136 10.05 11.80 -13.44
N GLU A 137 10.77 11.91 -14.56
CA GLU A 137 11.79 10.93 -14.98
C GLU A 137 12.94 10.76 -13.96
N SER A 138 13.09 11.70 -13.02
CA SER A 138 14.12 11.70 -11.97
C SER A 138 13.60 11.33 -10.58
N ALA A 139 12.35 10.91 -10.42
CA ALA A 139 11.84 10.47 -9.12
C ALA A 139 12.64 9.25 -8.64
N SER A 140 13.44 9.43 -7.58
CA SER A 140 14.24 8.36 -7.00
C SER A 140 13.42 7.58 -5.98
N PHE A 141 13.39 6.26 -6.12
CA PHE A 141 12.88 5.33 -5.11
C PHE A 141 14.00 4.38 -4.68
N GLN A 142 13.90 3.84 -3.48
CA GLN A 142 14.84 2.83 -3.00
C GLN A 142 14.23 1.44 -3.17
N LEU A 143 15.03 0.49 -3.64
CA LEU A 143 14.63 -0.91 -3.76
C LEU A 143 15.84 -1.77 -3.43
N LEU A 144 15.83 -2.40 -2.26
CA LEU A 144 16.89 -3.25 -1.75
C LEU A 144 16.33 -4.66 -1.49
N PHE A 145 17.04 -5.70 -1.91
CA PHE A 145 16.63 -7.06 -1.58
C PHE A 145 17.26 -7.47 -0.25
N ASN A 146 16.43 -7.82 0.73
CA ASN A 146 16.87 -8.39 1.99
C ASN A 146 17.01 -9.91 1.81
N ASP A 147 18.24 -10.40 1.65
CA ASP A 147 18.55 -11.82 1.46
C ASP A 147 18.22 -12.69 2.69
N LYS A 148 18.12 -12.09 3.89
CA LYS A 148 17.81 -12.81 5.14
C LYS A 148 16.31 -13.11 5.21
N ASP A 149 15.49 -12.12 4.92
CA ASP A 149 14.03 -12.20 5.06
C ASP A 149 13.35 -12.57 3.73
N GLY A 150 14.09 -12.53 2.61
CA GLY A 150 13.63 -12.97 1.29
C GLY A 150 12.62 -12.03 0.64
N LEU A 151 12.68 -10.74 0.98
CA LEU A 151 11.75 -9.70 0.54
C LEU A 151 12.48 -8.47 -0.02
N TRP A 152 11.76 -7.66 -0.78
CA TRP A 152 12.24 -6.35 -1.22
C TRP A 152 11.82 -5.27 -0.23
N GLU A 153 12.78 -4.51 0.28
CA GLU A 153 12.55 -3.26 1.00
C GLU A 153 12.40 -2.14 -0.04
N LEU A 154 11.23 -1.50 -0.05
CA LEU A 154 10.86 -0.45 -0.99
C LEU A 154 10.55 0.83 -0.22
N ASN A 155 11.23 1.93 -0.56
CA ASN A 155 10.82 3.29 -0.21
C ASN A 155 10.36 3.97 -1.50
N LEU A 156 9.06 4.18 -1.61
CA LEU A 156 8.39 4.73 -2.78
C LEU A 156 7.96 6.17 -2.49
N PRO A 157 8.35 7.16 -3.31
CA PRO A 157 7.87 8.53 -3.16
C PRO A 157 6.39 8.60 -3.56
N LEU A 158 5.51 8.52 -2.57
CA LEU A 158 4.06 8.48 -2.71
C LEU A 158 3.53 9.75 -3.39
N ASP A 159 4.17 10.89 -3.14
CA ASP A 159 3.83 12.17 -3.79
C ASP A 159 4.16 12.26 -5.28
N LYS A 160 4.91 11.29 -5.80
CA LYS A 160 5.17 11.13 -7.24
C LYS A 160 4.22 10.16 -7.91
N ILE A 161 3.29 9.55 -7.19
CA ILE A 161 2.25 8.71 -7.81
C ILE A 161 1.13 9.60 -8.35
N ASN A 162 0.71 9.34 -9.60
CA ASN A 162 -0.38 10.08 -10.20
C ASN A 162 -1.68 9.98 -9.39
N GLY A 163 -2.25 11.12 -9.02
CA GLY A 163 -3.44 11.21 -8.19
C GLY A 163 -3.17 11.57 -6.73
N PHE A 164 -1.90 11.68 -6.32
CA PHE A 164 -1.55 12.21 -5.01
C PHE A 164 -1.87 13.71 -4.87
N ASP A 165 -2.45 14.10 -3.74
CA ASP A 165 -2.59 15.49 -3.28
C ASP A 165 -2.35 15.50 -1.77
N LYS A 166 -1.51 16.41 -1.27
CA LYS A 166 -1.23 16.48 0.18
C LYS A 166 -2.44 16.85 1.07
N ASN A 167 -3.54 17.31 0.47
CA ASN A 167 -4.80 17.59 1.14
C ASN A 167 -5.78 16.42 1.06
N MET A 168 -5.44 15.34 0.34
CA MET A 168 -6.19 14.11 0.34
C MET A 168 -6.17 13.47 1.73
N THR A 169 -7.21 12.72 2.03
CA THR A 169 -7.34 11.97 3.27
C THR A 169 -6.36 10.80 3.30
N LEU A 170 -6.03 10.31 4.49
CA LEU A 170 -5.25 9.08 4.65
C LEU A 170 -5.97 7.87 4.03
N ALA A 171 -7.31 7.83 4.11
CA ALA A 171 -8.12 6.84 3.41
C ALA A 171 -7.83 6.79 1.90
N GLU A 172 -7.81 7.95 1.25
CA GLU A 172 -7.54 8.05 -0.18
C GLU A 172 -6.08 7.68 -0.51
N SER A 173 -5.12 8.03 0.35
CA SER A 173 -3.70 7.74 0.10
C SER A 173 -3.38 6.26 0.25
N ILE A 174 -3.99 5.58 1.22
CA ILE A 174 -3.89 4.12 1.39
C ILE A 174 -4.47 3.41 0.16
N LYS A 175 -5.64 3.85 -0.32
CA LYS A 175 -6.24 3.32 -1.55
C LYS A 175 -5.30 3.53 -2.74
N LEU A 176 -4.72 4.72 -2.90
CA LEU A 176 -3.78 5.04 -3.97
C LEU A 176 -2.55 4.14 -3.95
N ALA A 177 -1.92 3.99 -2.77
CA ALA A 177 -0.77 3.11 -2.56
C ALA A 177 -1.09 1.65 -2.88
N TYR A 178 -2.22 1.15 -2.36
CA TYR A 178 -2.69 -0.21 -2.62
C TYR A 178 -2.89 -0.46 -4.12
N LEU A 179 -3.60 0.43 -4.83
CA LEU A 179 -3.86 0.28 -6.26
C LEU A 179 -2.58 0.36 -7.10
N PHE A 180 -1.62 1.21 -6.72
CA PHE A 180 -0.32 1.26 -7.38
C PHE A 180 0.40 -0.09 -7.33
N LEU A 181 0.41 -0.73 -6.16
CA LEU A 181 1.06 -2.03 -5.94
C LEU A 181 0.26 -3.19 -6.51
N PHE A 182 -1.07 -3.09 -6.53
CA PHE A 182 -1.93 -4.04 -7.24
C PHE A 182 -1.61 -4.05 -8.73
N ASN A 183 -1.51 -2.88 -9.34
CA ASN A 183 -1.15 -2.73 -10.75
C ASN A 183 0.29 -3.19 -11.04
N LEU A 184 1.24 -2.98 -10.10
CA LEU A 184 2.57 -3.59 -10.17
C LEU A 184 2.44 -5.11 -10.25
N GLY A 185 1.72 -5.73 -9.31
CA GLY A 185 1.54 -7.19 -9.28
C GLY A 185 0.90 -7.72 -10.56
N ILE A 186 -0.08 -7.03 -11.14
CA ILE A 186 -0.66 -7.34 -12.46
C ILE A 186 0.40 -7.27 -13.56
N ALA A 187 1.22 -6.22 -13.57
CA ALA A 187 2.27 -6.05 -14.58
C ALA A 187 3.34 -7.15 -14.50
N LEU A 188 3.64 -7.67 -13.30
CA LEU A 188 4.62 -8.73 -13.09
C LEU A 188 4.16 -10.13 -13.55
N GLU A 189 2.88 -10.32 -13.81
CA GLU A 189 2.30 -11.58 -14.32
C GLU A 189 2.29 -11.70 -15.84
N ARG A 190 2.48 -10.58 -16.55
CA ARG A 190 2.59 -10.54 -18.01
C ARG A 190 3.93 -11.09 -18.47
#